data_AF-G9YWH1-F1
#
_entry.id   AF-G9YWH1-F1
#
_cell.length_a   1.000
_cell.length_b   1.000
_cell.length_c   1.000
_cell.angle_alpha   90.00
_cell.angle_beta   90.00
_cell.angle_gamma   90.00
#
_symmetry.space_group_name_H-M   'P 1'
#
loop_
_entity.id
_entity.type
_entity.pdbx_description
1 polymer ?
#
loop_
_entity_poly.entity_id
_entity_poly.type
_entity_poly.pdbx_seq_one_letter_code
_entity_poly.pdbx_strand_id
1 'polypeptide(L)'
;MKNINWNELTPACYAIANANDVDVGVGGSMVHNNIRHGRAVDIGAENLPAAFRPDWAALGDDVDLAAENDEFNAWIRKRQGNVKALAALWNAKDYQGMVELMEGAADPGPINGEK
;
A
#
# COMPACT_ATOMS: atom_id res chain seq x y z
N MET A 1 -14.24 -9.09 11.30
CA MET A 1 -13.42 -8.08 10.59
C MET A 1 -12.17 -8.77 10.07
N LYS A 2 -11.89 -8.62 8.78
CA LYS A 2 -10.71 -9.18 8.13
C LYS A 2 -9.60 -8.15 8.26
N ASN A 3 -8.49 -8.51 8.90
CA ASN A 3 -7.35 -7.61 9.09
C ASN A 3 -6.59 -7.50 7.77
N ILE A 4 -6.40 -6.29 7.25
CA ILE A 4 -5.68 -6.06 5.99
C ILE A 4 -4.18 -6.05 6.26
N ASN A 5 -3.43 -6.93 5.58
CA ASN A 5 -1.97 -6.80 5.56
C ASN A 5 -1.55 -5.69 4.58
N TRP A 6 -1.53 -4.44 5.06
CA TRP A 6 -1.15 -3.28 4.25
C TRP A 6 0.29 -3.37 3.71
N ASN A 7 1.19 -4.10 4.36
CA ASN A 7 2.58 -4.24 3.90
C ASN A 7 2.63 -5.00 2.55
N GLU A 8 1.81 -6.05 2.38
CA GLU A 8 1.66 -6.81 1.12
C GLU A 8 1.14 -5.95 -0.03
N LEU A 9 0.42 -4.86 0.26
CA LEU A 9 -0.13 -3.94 -0.74
C LEU A 9 0.87 -2.88 -1.22
N THR A 10 2.09 -2.88 -0.67
CA THR A 10 3.12 -1.89 -1.03
C THR A 10 3.50 -1.93 -2.52
N PRO A 11 3.72 -3.09 -3.17
CA PRO A 11 3.93 -3.14 -4.60
C PRO A 11 2.74 -2.60 -5.41
N ALA A 12 1.49 -2.88 -4.99
CA ALA A 12 0.29 -2.40 -5.66
C ALA A 12 0.16 -0.88 -5.62
N CYS A 13 0.52 -0.26 -4.48
CA CYS A 13 0.61 1.20 -4.34
C CYS A 13 1.53 1.83 -5.38
N TYR A 14 2.71 1.25 -5.60
CA TYR A 14 3.68 1.74 -6.58
C TYR A 14 3.23 1.49 -8.01
N ALA A 15 2.65 0.31 -8.27
CA ALA A 15 2.15 -0.04 -9.60
C ALA A 15 1.01 0.88 -10.05
N ILE A 16 0.06 1.18 -9.16
CA ILE A 16 -1.03 2.11 -9.41
C ILE A 16 -0.50 3.54 -9.57
N ALA A 17 0.40 4.00 -8.69
CA ALA A 17 0.99 5.33 -8.81
C ALA A 17 1.69 5.53 -10.16
N ASN A 18 2.51 4.56 -10.57
CA ASN A 18 3.24 4.59 -11.83
C ASN A 18 2.31 4.50 -13.05
N ALA A 19 1.24 3.70 -12.99
CA ALA A 19 0.30 3.56 -14.10
C ALA A 19 -0.56 4.82 -14.34
N ASN A 20 -0.79 5.61 -13.29
CA ASN A 20 -1.64 6.80 -13.34
C ASN A 20 -0.85 8.11 -13.35
N ASP A 21 0.48 8.05 -13.40
CA ASP A 21 1.38 9.22 -13.37
C ASP A 21 1.13 10.14 -12.16
N VAL A 22 1.01 9.53 -10.98
CA VAL A 22 0.79 10.23 -9.70
C VAL A 22 1.87 9.88 -8.68
N ASP A 23 1.97 10.68 -7.62
CA ASP A 23 2.86 10.35 -6.51
C ASP A 23 2.39 9.09 -5.75
N VAL A 24 3.35 8.42 -5.10
CA VAL A 24 3.09 7.21 -4.30
C VAL A 24 2.18 7.45 -3.09
N GLY A 25 2.02 8.69 -2.63
CA GLY A 25 1.02 9.07 -1.63
C GLY A 25 -0.40 8.88 -2.18
N VAL A 26 -0.67 9.45 -3.35
CA VAL A 26 -1.94 9.28 -4.08
C VAL A 26 -2.19 7.82 -4.45
N GLY A 27 -1.15 7.10 -4.89
CA GLY A 27 -1.25 5.65 -5.13
C GLY A 27 -1.72 4.86 -3.89
N GLY A 28 -1.32 5.27 -2.69
CA GLY A 28 -1.82 4.68 -1.45
C GLY A 28 -3.30 4.93 -1.20
N SER A 29 -3.79 6.13 -1.50
CA SER A 29 -5.21 6.46 -1.44
C SER A 29 -6.04 5.68 -2.46
N MET A 30 -5.49 5.44 -3.65
CA MET A 30 -6.10 4.62 -4.70
C MET A 30 -6.19 3.13 -4.30
N VAL A 31 -5.16 2.58 -3.64
CA VAL A 31 -5.25 1.23 -3.04
C VAL A 31 -6.42 1.14 -2.06
N HIS A 32 -6.54 2.12 -1.16
CA HIS A 32 -7.63 2.19 -0.19
C HIS A 32 -9.01 2.28 -0.89
N ASN A 33 -9.09 3.00 -2.01
CA ASN A 33 -10.30 3.11 -2.82
C ASN A 33 -10.69 1.80 -3.53
N ASN A 34 -9.71 1.06 -4.05
CA ASN A 34 -9.95 -0.26 -4.64
C ASN A 34 -10.51 -1.26 -3.62
N ILE A 35 -9.97 -1.24 -2.40
CA ILE A 35 -10.47 -2.07 -1.29
C ILE A 35 -11.92 -1.66 -0.94
N ARG A 36 -12.21 -0.37 -0.81
CA ARG A 36 -13.57 0.16 -0.57
C ARG A 36 -14.59 -0.38 -1.57
N HIS A 37 -14.19 -0.49 -2.84
CA HIS A 37 -15.07 -0.93 -3.91
C HIS A 37 -15.01 -2.43 -4.21
N GLY A 38 -14.11 -3.17 -3.56
CA GLY A 38 -13.90 -4.60 -3.83
C GLY A 38 -13.44 -4.91 -5.26
N ARG A 39 -12.86 -3.94 -5.98
CA ARG A 39 -12.44 -4.07 -7.38
C ARG A 39 -11.38 -3.04 -7.77
N ALA A 40 -10.70 -3.25 -8.89
CA ALA A 40 -9.78 -2.28 -9.47
C ALA A 40 -10.54 -1.11 -10.12
N VAL A 41 -10.89 -0.09 -9.31
CA VAL A 41 -11.39 1.21 -9.79
C VAL A 41 -10.22 2.04 -10.33
N ASP A 42 -9.15 2.09 -9.55
CA ASP A 42 -7.87 2.69 -9.90
C ASP A 42 -6.95 1.59 -10.45
N ILE A 43 -6.58 1.70 -11.72
CA ILE A 43 -5.85 0.67 -12.48
C ILE A 43 -4.34 0.71 -12.21
N GLY A 44 -3.62 -0.36 -12.58
CA GLY A 44 -2.16 -0.43 -12.56
C GLY A 44 -1.60 -1.64 -11.82
N ALA A 45 -2.33 -2.18 -10.84
CA ALA A 45 -1.91 -3.37 -10.09
C ALA A 45 -1.81 -4.62 -10.98
N GLU A 46 -2.58 -4.69 -12.08
CA GLU A 46 -2.51 -5.74 -13.08
C GLU A 46 -1.14 -5.85 -13.78
N ASN A 47 -0.31 -4.80 -13.73
CA ASN A 47 1.04 -4.81 -14.28
C ASN A 47 2.05 -5.56 -13.39
N LEU A 48 1.68 -5.91 -12.16
CA LEU A 48 2.50 -6.73 -11.28
C LEU A 48 2.50 -8.20 -11.70
N PRO A 49 3.52 -8.99 -11.30
CA PRO A 49 3.42 -10.45 -11.31
C PRO A 49 2.22 -10.92 -10.48
N ALA A 50 1.60 -12.03 -10.89
CA ALA A 50 0.36 -12.52 -10.28
C ALA A 50 0.43 -12.70 -8.75
N ALA A 51 1.60 -13.09 -8.23
CA ALA A 51 1.82 -13.26 -6.79
C ALA A 51 1.69 -11.97 -5.97
N PHE A 52 1.82 -10.80 -6.59
CA PHE A 52 1.74 -9.49 -5.91
C PHE A 52 0.50 -8.69 -6.32
N ARG A 53 -0.42 -9.31 -7.09
CA ARG A 53 -1.69 -8.68 -7.46
C ARG A 53 -2.69 -8.84 -6.31
N PRO A 54 -3.23 -7.75 -5.74
CA PRO A 54 -4.21 -7.87 -4.68
C PRO A 54 -5.51 -8.48 -5.19
N ASP A 55 -6.11 -9.36 -4.38
CA ASP A 55 -7.48 -9.79 -4.57
C ASP A 55 -8.42 -8.74 -3.96
N TRP A 56 -8.78 -7.75 -4.77
CA TRP A 56 -9.64 -6.65 -4.32
C TRP A 56 -10.99 -7.12 -3.81
N ALA A 57 -11.56 -8.15 -4.44
CA ALA A 57 -12.85 -8.68 -4.03
C ALA A 57 -12.77 -9.30 -2.63
N ALA A 58 -11.73 -10.11 -2.37
CA ALA A 58 -11.50 -10.69 -1.06
C ALA A 58 -11.09 -9.68 0.01
N LEU A 59 -10.44 -8.56 -0.37
CA LEU A 59 -10.05 -7.48 0.55
C LEU A 59 -11.23 -6.56 0.89
N GLY A 60 -12.14 -6.32 -0.06
CA GLY A 60 -13.31 -5.46 0.14
C GLY A 60 -14.51 -6.16 0.79
N ASP A 61 -14.48 -7.48 0.88
CA ASP A 61 -15.55 -8.28 1.49
C ASP A 61 -15.66 -8.01 3.01
N ASP A 62 -16.81 -7.48 3.44
CA ASP A 62 -17.12 -7.08 4.83
C ASP A 62 -16.02 -6.24 5.52
N VAL A 63 -15.32 -5.39 4.75
CA VAL A 63 -14.28 -4.51 5.28
C VAL A 63 -14.90 -3.32 6.03
N ASP A 64 -14.39 -3.06 7.24
CA ASP A 64 -14.66 -1.82 7.98
C ASP A 64 -13.44 -0.89 7.86
N LEU A 65 -13.43 -0.06 6.81
CA LEU A 65 -12.32 0.86 6.56
C LEU A 65 -12.16 1.93 7.65
N ALA A 66 -13.21 2.23 8.42
CA ALA A 66 -13.09 3.15 9.54
C ALA A 66 -12.29 2.50 10.68
N ALA A 67 -12.50 1.21 10.92
CA ALA A 67 -11.77 0.44 11.90
C ALA A 67 -10.32 0.15 11.47
N GLU A 68 -10.03 0.05 10.17
CA GLU A 68 -8.68 -0.16 9.60
C GLU A 68 -7.87 1.14 9.43
N ASN A 69 -8.43 2.30 9.82
CA ASN A 69 -7.83 3.60 9.54
C ASN A 69 -6.50 3.79 10.29
N ASP A 70 -6.34 3.21 11.47
CA ASP A 70 -5.10 3.31 12.25
C ASP A 70 -3.97 2.51 11.60
N GLU A 71 -4.26 1.28 11.15
CA GLU A 71 -3.34 0.42 10.41
C GLU A 71 -2.95 1.04 9.06
N PHE A 72 -3.93 1.62 8.34
CA PHE A 72 -3.69 2.36 7.10
C PHE A 72 -2.74 3.54 7.33
N ASN A 73 -2.97 4.33 8.38
CA ASN A 73 -2.13 5.47 8.73
C ASN A 73 -0.72 5.03 9.18
N ALA A 74 -0.60 3.93 9.93
CA ALA A 74 0.69 3.34 10.29
C ALA A 74 1.47 2.89 9.04
N TRP A 75 0.79 2.25 8.09
CA TRP A 75 1.40 1.87 6.81
C TRP A 75 1.89 3.08 6.01
N ILE A 76 1.11 4.17 5.94
CA ILE A 76 1.52 5.42 5.28
C ILE A 76 2.82 5.96 5.89
N ARG A 77 2.90 6.03 7.22
CA ARG A 77 4.08 6.54 7.93
C ARG A 77 5.31 5.67 7.70
N LYS A 78 5.15 4.35 7.77
CA LYS A 78 6.22 3.37 7.45
C LYS A 78 6.72 3.54 6.02
N ARG A 79 5.81 3.68 5.05
CA ARG A 79 6.15 3.86 3.64
C ARG A 79 6.90 5.17 3.42
N GLN A 80 6.45 6.26 4.04
CA GLN A 80 7.13 7.56 3.97
C GLN A 80 8.55 7.48 4.53
N GLY A 81 8.73 6.84 5.69
CA GLY A 81 10.06 6.63 6.29
C GLY A 81 11.00 5.80 5.41
N ASN A 82 10.46 4.86 4.63
CA ASN A 82 11.23 3.95 3.79
C ASN A 82 11.25 4.30 2.29
N VAL A 83 10.73 5.48 1.90
CA VAL A 83 10.44 5.80 0.49
C VAL A 83 11.67 5.66 -0.44
N LYS A 84 12.87 6.02 0.03
CA LYS A 84 14.11 5.88 -0.76
C LYS A 84 14.49 4.42 -0.99
N ALA A 85 14.40 3.58 0.04
CA ALA A 85 14.71 2.16 -0.05
C ALA A 85 13.67 1.43 -0.91
N LEU A 86 12.38 1.74 -0.72
CA LEU A 86 11.29 1.22 -1.53
C LEU A 86 11.43 1.61 -3.01
N ALA A 87 11.85 2.85 -3.32
CA ALA A 87 12.09 3.26 -4.70
C ALA A 87 13.24 2.46 -5.35
N ALA A 88 14.31 2.18 -4.60
CA ALA A 88 15.41 1.35 -5.09
C ALA A 88 14.94 -0.09 -5.39
N LEU A 89 14.18 -0.70 -4.48
CA LEU A 89 13.61 -2.04 -4.66
C LEU A 89 12.61 -2.10 -5.83
N TRP A 90 11.74 -1.10 -5.95
CA TRP A 90 10.82 -0.96 -7.08
C TRP A 90 11.56 -0.93 -8.43
N ASN A 91 12.60 -0.10 -8.54
CA ASN A 91 13.43 -0.01 -9.75
C ASN A 91 14.17 -1.32 -10.06
N ALA A 92 14.55 -2.07 -9.03
CA ALA A 92 15.12 -3.41 -9.17
C ALA A 92 14.07 -4.50 -9.48
N LYS A 93 12.78 -4.15 -9.47
CA LYS A 93 11.63 -5.08 -9.55
C LYS A 93 11.62 -6.13 -8.43
N ASP A 94 12.20 -5.78 -7.28
CA ASP A 94 12.22 -6.62 -6.09
C ASP A 94 10.97 -6.38 -5.23
N TYR A 95 9.83 -6.88 -5.71
CA TYR A 95 8.54 -6.70 -5.05
C TYR A 95 8.47 -7.45 -3.71
N GLN A 96 9.13 -8.59 -3.61
CA GLN A 96 9.23 -9.34 -2.36
C GLN A 96 10.03 -8.54 -1.33
N GLY A 97 11.19 -7.99 -1.71
CA GLY A 97 11.97 -7.12 -0.84
C GLY A 97 11.21 -5.88 -0.38
N MET A 98 10.30 -5.33 -1.20
CA MET A 98 9.41 -4.23 -0.76
C MET A 98 8.47 -4.66 0.37
N VAL A 99 7.89 -5.85 0.27
CA VAL A 99 7.00 -6.40 1.32
C VAL A 99 7.81 -6.67 2.59
N GLU A 100 8.94 -7.37 2.48
CA GLU A 100 9.80 -7.72 3.62
C GLU A 100 10.35 -6.49 4.34
N LEU A 101 10.76 -5.46 3.59
CA LEU A 101 11.19 -4.19 4.16
C LEU A 101 10.06 -3.56 4.99
N MET A 102 8.84 -3.57 4.47
CA MET A 102 7.70 -3.01 5.18
C MET A 102 7.32 -3.86 6.39
N GLU A 103 7.34 -5.18 6.31
CA GLU A 103 7.08 -6.06 7.45
C GLU A 103 8.11 -5.89 8.57
N GLY A 104 9.39 -5.74 8.23
CA GLY A 104 10.47 -5.51 9.19
C GLY A 104 10.58 -4.07 9.72
N ALA A 105 9.92 -3.10 9.09
CA ALA A 105 9.97 -1.71 9.50
C ALA A 105 9.05 -1.42 10.70
N ALA A 106 9.57 -0.69 11.68
CA ALA A 106 8.76 -0.11 12.75
C ALA A 106 7.96 1.09 12.24
N ASP A 107 6.74 1.28 12.75
CA ASP A 107 6.02 2.54 12.57
C ASP A 107 6.76 3.65 13.33
N PRO A 108 7.23 4.72 12.65
CA PRO A 108 7.92 5.83 13.32
C PRO A 108 6.99 6.62 14.27
N GLY A 109 5.69 6.32 14.28
CA GLY A 109 4.69 7.03 15.07
C GLY A 109 4.30 8.35 14.41
N PRO A 110 3.25 9.02 14.92
CA PRO A 110 2.84 10.32 14.40
C PRO A 110 4.01 11.29 14.41
N ILE A 111 4.20 12.06 13.34
CA ILE A 111 5.13 13.19 13.37
C ILE A 111 4.50 14.19 14.35
N ASN A 112 5.02 14.22 15.58
CA ASN A 112 4.64 15.23 16.56
C ASN A 112 5.05 16.60 15.98
N GLY A 113 4.09 17.28 15.36
CA GLY A 113 4.10 18.73 15.31
C GLY A 113 3.79 19.22 16.71
N GLU A 114 4.80 19.36 17.55
CA GLU A 114 4.71 20.34 18.62
C GLU A 114 4.32 21.67 17.95
N LYS A 115 3.09 22.11 18.23
CA LYS A 115 2.66 23.48 17.95
C LYS A 115 3.18 24.39 19.05
#